data_AF-A0A934SZB3-F1
#
_entry.id   AF-A0A934SZB3-F1
#
_cell.length_a   1.000
_cell.length_b   1.000
_cell.length_c   1.000
_cell.angle_alpha   90.00
_cell.angle_beta   90.00
_cell.angle_gamma   90.00
#
_symmetry.space_group_name_H-M   'P 1'
#
loop_
_entity.id
_entity.type
_entity.pdbx_description
1 polymer ?
#
loop_
_entity_poly.entity_id
_entity_poly.type
_entity_poly.pdbx_seq_one_letter_code
_entity_poly.pdbx_strand_id
1 'polypeptide(L)'
;MKRRDVRQLKRAVNVAGSGEAMQALLQRSVRFRHKKLALIRCMQAEKMGLVIDADVLSYCRQVADEMAPEDLHKILLRGRHTTAAA
;
A
#
# COMPACT_ATOMS: atom_id res chain seq x y z
N MET A 1 -1.95 -16.62 -3.14
CA MET A 1 -2.25 -15.68 -4.25
C MET A 1 -1.14 -15.71 -5.29
N LYS A 2 -1.48 -16.04 -6.54
CA LYS A 2 -0.56 -16.15 -7.68
C LYS A 2 -0.29 -14.77 -8.31
N ARG A 3 0.70 -14.68 -9.21
CA ARG A 3 1.06 -13.42 -9.90
C ARG A 3 -0.09 -12.84 -10.71
N ARG A 4 -0.92 -13.69 -11.35
CA ARG A 4 -2.10 -13.28 -12.12
C ARG A 4 -3.11 -12.55 -11.24
N ASP A 5 -3.43 -13.11 -10.09
CA ASP A 5 -4.37 -12.53 -9.13
C ASP A 5 -3.89 -11.14 -8.65
N VAL A 6 -2.59 -11.00 -8.34
CA VAL A 6 -2.01 -9.70 -7.97
C VAL A 6 -2.15 -8.67 -9.10
N ARG A 7 -2.00 -9.09 -10.37
CA ARG A 7 -2.20 -8.20 -11.52
C ARG A 7 -3.67 -7.79 -11.67
N GLN A 8 -4.61 -8.71 -11.43
CA GLN A 8 -6.04 -8.39 -11.44
C GLN A 8 -6.40 -7.40 -10.34
N LEU A 9 -5.95 -7.63 -9.10
CA LEU A 9 -6.19 -6.68 -8.00
C LEU A 9 -5.61 -5.29 -8.31
N LYS A 10 -4.40 -5.22 -8.87
CA LYS A 10 -3.82 -3.94 -9.30
C LYS A 10 -4.68 -3.23 -10.35
N ARG A 11 -5.22 -3.97 -11.32
CA ARG A 11 -6.15 -3.39 -12.31
C ARG A 11 -7.45 -2.93 -11.67
N ALA A 12 -8.02 -3.71 -10.76
CA ALA A 12 -9.26 -3.35 -10.06
C ALA A 12 -9.10 -2.06 -9.23
N VAL A 13 -7.95 -1.88 -8.57
CA VAL A 13 -7.61 -0.62 -7.92
C VAL A 13 -7.49 0.52 -8.94
N ASN A 14 -6.67 0.34 -9.98
CA ASN A 14 -6.31 1.44 -10.88
C ASN A 14 -7.46 1.88 -11.79
N VAL A 15 -8.33 0.95 -12.20
CA VAL A 15 -9.41 1.21 -13.17
C VAL A 15 -10.73 1.47 -12.47
N ALA A 16 -11.06 0.67 -11.45
CA ALA A 16 -12.36 0.71 -10.80
C ALA A 16 -12.33 1.34 -9.40
N GLY A 17 -11.17 1.80 -8.91
CA GLY A 17 -11.04 2.37 -7.58
C GLY A 17 -11.39 1.37 -6.45
N SER A 18 -11.26 0.07 -6.69
CA SER A 18 -11.75 -0.96 -5.76
C SER A 18 -10.99 -0.94 -4.43
N GLY A 19 -11.70 -0.55 -3.35
CA GLY A 19 -11.19 -0.55 -1.99
C GLY A 19 -10.84 -1.94 -1.47
N GLU A 20 -11.69 -2.94 -1.74
CA GLU A 20 -11.44 -4.34 -1.37
C GLU A 20 -10.14 -4.86 -2.02
N ALA A 21 -9.92 -4.52 -3.28
CA ALA A 21 -8.69 -4.91 -3.98
C ALA A 21 -7.45 -4.23 -3.37
N MET A 22 -7.56 -2.97 -2.93
CA MET A 22 -6.48 -2.27 -2.22
C MET A 22 -6.18 -2.93 -0.87
N GLN A 23 -7.21 -3.27 -0.08
CA GLN A 23 -7.05 -3.97 1.18
C GLN A 23 -6.36 -5.33 0.99
N ALA A 24 -6.79 -6.12 0.00
CA ALA A 24 -6.17 -7.40 -0.32
C ALA A 24 -4.69 -7.24 -0.72
N LEU A 25 -4.36 -6.19 -1.49
CA LEU A 25 -2.99 -5.87 -1.86
C LEU A 25 -2.14 -5.43 -0.66
N LEU A 26 -2.70 -4.65 0.26
CA LEU A 26 -2.04 -4.18 1.47
C LEU A 26 -1.77 -5.34 2.44
N GLN A 27 -2.79 -6.14 2.77
CA GLN A 27 -2.65 -7.34 3.61
C GLN A 27 -1.58 -8.28 3.05
N ARG A 28 -1.55 -8.45 1.72
CA ARG A 28 -0.49 -9.23 1.07
C ARG A 28 0.90 -8.61 1.27
N SER A 29 1.06 -7.29 1.18
CA SER A 29 2.37 -6.66 1.45
C SER A 29 2.84 -6.94 2.87
N VAL A 30 1.94 -6.82 3.84
CA VAL A 30 2.24 -7.06 5.27
C VAL A 30 2.60 -8.52 5.51
N ARG A 31 1.77 -9.46 5.02
CA ARG A 31 1.98 -10.90 5.18
C ARG A 31 3.34 -11.37 4.66
N PHE A 32 3.83 -10.79 3.56
CA PHE A 32 5.15 -11.13 3.00
C PHE A 32 6.26 -10.17 3.45
N ARG A 33 6.00 -9.32 4.45
CA ARG A 33 6.96 -8.35 5.01
C ARG A 33 7.62 -7.45 3.97
N HIS A 34 6.88 -7.07 2.93
CA HIS A 34 7.38 -6.18 1.88
C HIS A 34 7.39 -4.72 2.38
N LYS A 35 8.39 -4.33 3.18
CA LYS A 35 8.51 -3.02 3.86
C LYS A 35 8.06 -1.82 3.02
N LYS A 36 8.80 -1.49 1.95
CA LYS A 36 8.50 -0.33 1.09
C LYS A 36 7.11 -0.39 0.45
N LEU A 37 6.70 -1.58 -0.01
CA LEU A 37 5.43 -1.77 -0.69
C LEU A 37 4.22 -1.75 0.26
N ALA A 38 4.42 -2.13 1.52
CA ALA A 38 3.40 -2.01 2.56
C ALA A 38 3.11 -0.53 2.86
N LEU A 39 4.15 0.28 3.08
CA LEU A 39 4.00 1.72 3.29
C LEU A 39 3.30 2.42 2.12
N ILE A 40 3.71 2.14 0.88
CA ILE A 40 3.07 2.73 -0.31
C ILE A 40 1.58 2.41 -0.35
N ARG A 41 1.20 1.14 -0.13
CA ARG A 41 -0.20 0.72 -0.17
C ARG A 41 -1.02 1.20 1.02
N CYS A 42 -0.40 1.35 2.19
CA CYS A 42 -1.03 1.93 3.36
C CYS A 42 -1.46 3.37 3.08
N MET A 43 -0.55 4.20 2.54
CA MET A 43 -0.88 5.57 2.13
C MET A 43 -1.93 5.62 1.01
N GLN A 44 -1.91 4.67 0.07
CA GLN A 44 -2.94 4.58 -0.97
C GLN A 44 -4.30 4.23 -0.38
N ALA A 45 -4.37 3.26 0.52
CA ALA A 45 -5.60 2.87 1.21
C ALA A 45 -6.18 4.03 2.03
N GLU A 46 -5.33 4.75 2.76
CA GLU A 46 -5.73 5.95 3.52
C GLU A 46 -6.29 7.04 2.59
N LYS A 47 -5.61 7.33 1.47
CA LYS A 47 -6.10 8.27 0.45
C LYS A 47 -7.43 7.86 -0.19
N MET A 48 -7.70 6.56 -0.28
CA MET A 48 -8.97 6.02 -0.76
C MET A 48 -10.08 6.07 0.32
N GLY A 49 -9.79 6.58 1.51
CA GLY A 49 -10.74 6.63 2.63
C GLY A 49 -11.03 5.26 3.26
N LEU A 50 -10.15 4.28 3.06
CA LEU A 50 -10.34 2.94 3.60
C LEU A 50 -9.95 2.90 5.08
N VAL A 51 -10.77 2.24 5.87
CA VAL A 51 -10.41 1.89 7.24
C VAL A 51 -9.33 0.80 7.18
N ILE A 52 -8.18 1.09 7.80
CA ILE A 52 -7.04 0.18 7.87
C ILE A 52 -7.03 -0.46 9.24
N ASP A 53 -6.87 -1.78 9.26
CA ASP A 53 -6.75 -2.57 10.47
C ASP A 53 -5.58 -2.10 11.36
N ALA A 54 -5.77 -2.12 12.68
CA ALA A 54 -4.80 -1.62 13.65
C ALA A 54 -3.46 -2.36 13.60
N ASP A 55 -3.47 -3.68 13.34
CA ASP A 55 -2.24 -4.48 13.25
C ASP A 55 -1.44 -4.12 11.99
N VAL A 56 -2.15 -3.82 10.90
CA VAL A 56 -1.54 -3.34 9.65
C VAL A 56 -0.91 -1.97 9.86
N LEU A 57 -1.60 -1.06 10.54
CA LEU A 57 -1.07 0.26 10.89
C LEU A 57 0.16 0.17 11.81
N SER A 58 0.09 -0.71 12.82
CA SER A 58 1.21 -0.96 13.73
C SER A 58 2.45 -1.47 12.98
N TYR A 59 2.27 -2.45 12.09
CA TYR A 59 3.34 -2.94 11.23
C TYR A 59 3.91 -1.82 10.34
N CYS A 60 3.06 -1.01 9.71
CA CYS A 60 3.51 0.11 8.88
C CYS A 60 4.27 1.17 9.68
N ARG A 61 3.84 1.49 10.89
CA ARG A 61 4.57 2.40 11.80
C ARG A 61 5.95 1.84 12.13
N GLN A 62 6.03 0.59 12.57
CA GLN A 62 7.32 -0.06 12.88
C GLN A 62 8.27 -0.02 11.66
N VAL A 63 7.76 -0.33 10.47
CA VAL A 63 8.58 -0.28 9.25
C VAL A 63 9.07 1.14 8.97
N ALA A 64 8.25 2.17 9.18
CA ALA A 64 8.66 3.56 8.98
C ALA A 64 9.75 3.97 9.99
N ASP A 65 9.60 3.58 11.25
CA ASP A 65 10.55 3.90 12.34
C ASP A 65 11.92 3.23 12.12
N GLU A 66 11.94 2.03 11.53
CA GLU A 66 13.17 1.29 11.21
C GLU A 66 13.87 1.79 9.92
N MET A 67 13.22 2.64 9.12
CA MET A 67 13.76 3.07 7.83
C MET A 67 14.62 4.34 7.96
N ALA A 68 15.71 4.39 7.20
CA ALA A 68 16.50 5.61 7.07
C ALA A 68 15.63 6.77 6.53
N PRO A 69 15.76 8.00 7.07
CA PRO A 69 14.91 9.13 6.72
C PRO A 69 14.84 9.42 5.21
N GLU A 70 15.96 9.28 4.50
CA GLU A 70 16.06 9.55 3.06
C GLU A 70 15.24 8.54 2.24
N ASP A 71 15.22 7.28 2.69
CA ASP A 71 14.49 6.21 2.05
C ASP A 71 12.99 6.28 2.35
N LEU A 72 12.63 6.71 3.56
CA LEU A 72 11.24 7.03 3.91
C LEU A 72 10.73 8.23 3.09
N HIS A 73 11.54 9.28 2.93
CA HIS A 73 11.21 10.45 2.12
C HIS A 73 10.90 10.07 0.67
N LYS A 74 11.73 9.21 0.04
CA LYS A 74 11.46 8.68 -1.31
C LYS A 74 10.11 7.95 -1.41
N ILE A 75 9.73 7.22 -0.36
CA ILE A 75 8.44 6.53 -0.31
C ILE A 75 7.29 7.53 -0.22
N LEU A 76 7.40 8.54 0.65
CA LEU A 76 6.39 9.58 0.81
C LEU A 76 6.15 10.34 -0.51
N LEU A 77 7.22 10.67 -1.24
CA LEU A 77 7.11 11.26 -2.58
C LEU A 77 6.35 10.35 -3.55
N ARG A 78 6.69 9.05 -3.59
CA ARG A 78 5.99 8.08 -4.47
C ARG A 78 4.53 7.88 -4.09
N GLY A 79 4.22 7.84 -2.80
CA GLY A 79 2.87 7.75 -2.27
C GLY A 79 2.04 9.00 -2.59
N ARG A 80 2.68 10.18 -2.68
CA ARG A 80 2.05 11.43 -3.11
C ARG A 80 1.67 11.43 -4.59
N HIS A 81 2.51 10.91 -5.48
CA HIS A 81 2.32 10.99 -6.93
C HIS A 81 1.44 9.88 -7.56
N THR A 82 0.89 8.93 -6.81
CA THR A 82 0.10 7.82 -7.39
C THR A 82 -1.39 8.10 -7.57
N THR A 83 -1.78 9.37 -7.71
CA THR A 83 -3.14 9.77 -8.11
C THR A 83 -3.05 10.45 -9.47
N ALA A 84 -3.86 9.98 -10.42
CA ALA A 84 -3.93 10.35 -11.85
C ALA A 84 -2.97 9.60 -12.79
N ALA A 85 -3.35 8.39 -13.16
CA ALA A 85 -3.36 8.03 -14.58
C ALA A 85 -4.84 8.09 -14.99
N ALA A 86 -5.24 9.27 -15.50
CA ALA A 86 -6.43 9.42 -16.32
C ALA A 86 -6.15 8.81 -17.70
#